data_AF-A0A9P8SCA7-F1
#
_entry.id   AF-A0A9P8SCA7-F1
#
_cell.length_a   1.000
_cell.length_b   1.000
_cell.length_c   1.000
_cell.angle_alpha   90.00
_cell.angle_beta   90.00
_cell.angle_gamma   90.00
#
_symmetry.space_group_name_H-M   'P 1'
#
loop_
_entity.id
_entity.type
_entity.pdbx_description
1 polymer ?
#
loop_
_entity_poly.entity_id
_entity_poly.type
_entity_poly.pdbx_seq_one_letter_code
_entity_poly.pdbx_strand_id
1 'polypeptide(L)'
;MSPARARSHPIHLPLPSPLLYTPQRRTRPWSRFTTTTCTIINHHHHRRTTPPHTTTTAAMKLYPSLSADLAAWAQRQPVFFTGSAGKHARHINVSPKGMTDTHFAVLSPTRCAYIDRTGSGCETIAHAYENGRLCLMFMSFGDAPRIMRLFCTARVVEFDHREFQGLVRAVARGRRSAFDGARAVIVADIWEVQTSCGFGVPRVKRGLYKPGEGADRGPSADELLRQGYNAEGEAKLDELCVFEARPAMDYWAGKQAEGNTLRDYQKANNVDSIDGLPGLRASRRDAGEVLWVRDARAWAARVARDWEAMAVGFVAAVLMYLLVGGARALSL
;
A
#
# COMPACT_ATOMS: atom_id res chain seq x y z
N MET A 1 38.83 -38.62 -21.69
CA MET A 1 39.36 -38.30 -23.04
C MET A 1 38.37 -37.37 -23.72
N SER A 2 38.83 -36.15 -24.05
CA SER A 2 38.21 -35.04 -24.83
C SER A 2 36.70 -34.70 -24.71
N PRO A 3 36.35 -33.43 -24.39
CA PRO A 3 35.06 -32.85 -24.72
C PRO A 3 35.08 -32.22 -26.13
N ALA A 4 34.04 -32.48 -26.93
CA ALA A 4 33.86 -31.88 -28.25
C ALA A 4 33.26 -30.47 -28.14
N ARG A 5 33.97 -29.49 -28.72
CA ARG A 5 33.53 -28.11 -28.96
C ARG A 5 32.41 -28.06 -30.00
N ALA A 6 31.30 -27.40 -29.67
CA ALA A 6 30.38 -26.84 -30.67
C ALA A 6 30.58 -25.32 -30.75
N ARG A 7 30.83 -24.83 -31.97
CA ARG A 7 31.09 -23.41 -32.30
C ARG A 7 29.76 -22.67 -32.49
N SER A 8 29.61 -21.51 -31.86
CA SER A 8 28.50 -20.58 -32.08
C SER A 8 28.83 -19.63 -33.25
N HIS A 9 28.01 -19.63 -34.31
CA HIS A 9 27.99 -18.59 -35.33
C HIS A 9 26.97 -17.51 -34.96
N PRO A 10 27.30 -16.20 -35.03
CA PRO A 10 26.31 -15.14 -34.82
C PRO A 10 25.52 -14.88 -36.12
N ILE A 11 24.19 -14.90 -36.01
CA ILE A 11 23.26 -14.50 -37.07
C ILE A 11 23.07 -12.98 -36.99
N HIS A 12 23.43 -12.28 -38.06
CA HIS A 12 23.15 -10.86 -38.28
C HIS A 12 21.69 -10.68 -38.73
N LEU A 13 20.90 -9.88 -38.00
CA LEU A 13 19.59 -9.38 -38.42
C LEU A 13 19.72 -7.89 -38.80
N PRO A 14 19.20 -7.45 -39.97
CA PRO A 14 19.26 -6.05 -40.38
C PRO A 14 18.11 -5.22 -39.78
N LEU A 15 18.43 -3.98 -39.42
CA LEU A 15 17.51 -2.95 -38.91
C LEU A 15 16.58 -2.41 -40.03
N PRO A 16 15.29 -2.12 -39.76
CA PRO A 16 14.45 -1.38 -40.69
C PRO A 16 14.62 0.15 -40.51
N SER A 17 14.70 0.85 -41.64
CA SER A 17 14.80 2.32 -41.76
C SER A 17 13.49 3.04 -41.36
N PRO A 18 13.55 4.32 -40.94
CA PRO A 18 12.40 5.03 -40.39
C PRO A 18 11.53 5.69 -41.48
N LEU A 19 10.21 5.47 -41.38
CA LEU A 19 9.20 6.21 -42.14
C LEU A 19 8.99 7.61 -41.53
N LEU A 20 9.16 8.64 -42.36
CA LEU A 20 8.93 10.05 -42.07
C LEU A 20 7.43 10.33 -41.82
N TYR A 21 7.12 10.89 -40.65
CA TYR A 21 5.78 11.37 -40.29
C TYR A 21 5.77 12.91 -40.31
N THR A 22 4.93 13.50 -41.16
CA THR A 22 4.65 14.95 -41.23
C THR A 22 3.35 15.27 -40.50
N PRO A 23 3.33 16.15 -39.48
CA PRO A 23 2.10 16.57 -38.82
C PRO A 23 1.53 17.86 -39.45
N GLN A 24 0.30 17.77 -39.94
CA GLN A 24 -0.46 18.91 -40.45
C GLN A 24 -1.12 19.66 -39.26
N ARG A 25 -0.67 20.89 -39.01
CA ARG A 25 -1.25 21.82 -38.02
C ARG A 25 -2.66 22.25 -38.42
N ARG A 26 -3.62 22.13 -37.51
CA ARG A 26 -4.89 22.87 -37.54
C ARG A 26 -5.01 23.74 -36.29
N THR A 27 -5.28 25.02 -36.51
CA THR A 27 -5.36 26.10 -35.52
C THR A 27 -6.81 26.52 -35.27
N ARG A 28 -7.00 27.23 -34.14
CA ARG A 28 -8.09 28.16 -33.72
C ARG A 28 -9.07 27.63 -32.65
N PRO A 29 -9.75 28.52 -31.88
CA PRO A 29 -9.16 29.48 -30.94
C PRO A 29 -9.88 29.49 -29.56
N TRP A 30 -9.26 30.19 -28.61
CA TRP A 30 -9.72 30.38 -27.23
C TRP A 30 -10.95 31.31 -27.09
N SER A 31 -11.80 31.03 -26.10
CA SER A 31 -12.79 31.96 -25.57
C SER A 31 -12.53 32.23 -24.08
N ARG A 32 -12.67 33.51 -23.72
CA ARG A 32 -12.40 34.12 -22.41
C ARG A 32 -13.62 33.98 -21.49
N PHE A 33 -13.43 33.77 -20.20
CA PHE A 33 -14.36 34.26 -19.17
C PHE A 33 -13.64 34.80 -17.93
N THR A 34 -13.89 36.10 -17.75
CA THR A 34 -13.91 37.02 -16.60
C THR A 34 -13.54 36.56 -15.19
N THR A 35 -12.67 37.39 -14.60
CA THR A 35 -12.29 37.57 -13.20
C THR A 35 -13.45 38.09 -12.33
N THR A 36 -13.56 37.63 -11.09
CA THR A 36 -14.14 38.42 -9.99
C THR A 36 -13.35 38.16 -8.72
N THR A 37 -12.89 39.25 -8.12
CA THR A 37 -12.02 39.34 -6.96
C THR A 37 -12.85 39.35 -5.67
N CYS A 38 -12.42 38.62 -4.64
CA CYS A 38 -12.73 38.99 -3.26
C CYS A 38 -11.59 38.52 -2.34
N THR A 39 -10.98 39.48 -1.65
CA THR A 39 -9.94 39.35 -0.63
C THR A 39 -10.66 39.59 0.72
N ILE A 40 -10.44 38.82 1.80
CA ILE A 40 -9.52 39.18 2.91
C ILE A 40 -9.49 38.07 4.00
N ILE A 41 -8.28 37.51 4.20
CA ILE A 41 -7.49 37.33 5.45
C ILE A 41 -8.07 36.54 6.66
N ASN A 42 -7.43 35.39 7.00
CA ASN A 42 -6.59 35.32 8.22
C ASN A 42 -5.54 34.18 8.22
N HIS A 43 -4.40 34.48 8.84
CA HIS A 43 -3.09 33.84 8.78
C HIS A 43 -2.97 32.47 9.48
N HIS A 44 -2.38 31.48 8.78
CA HIS A 44 -1.38 30.57 9.37
C HIS A 44 -0.39 30.13 8.29
N HIS A 45 0.90 30.43 8.51
CA HIS A 45 1.99 30.19 7.57
C HIS A 45 2.29 28.68 7.41
N HIS A 46 1.73 28.06 6.39
CA HIS A 46 2.39 26.98 5.65
C HIS A 46 2.60 27.46 4.22
N ARG A 47 3.86 27.60 3.80
CA ARG A 47 4.21 27.88 2.40
C ARG A 47 3.69 26.73 1.53
N ARG A 48 2.51 26.92 0.92
CA ARG A 48 2.01 26.08 -0.18
C ARG A 48 2.38 26.80 -1.47
N THR A 49 3.39 26.30 -2.14
CA THR A 49 3.65 26.63 -3.55
C THR A 49 2.53 26.01 -4.38
N THR A 50 1.81 26.83 -5.16
CA THR A 50 0.90 26.34 -6.20
C THR A 50 1.71 25.61 -7.28
N PRO A 51 1.32 24.41 -7.72
CA PRO A 51 2.06 23.72 -8.78
C PRO A 51 1.65 24.27 -10.15
N PRO A 52 2.59 24.39 -11.10
CA PRO A 52 2.25 24.63 -12.49
C PRO A 52 1.59 23.38 -13.08
N HIS A 53 0.79 23.54 -14.14
CA HIS A 53 0.20 22.42 -14.87
C HIS A 53 1.30 21.47 -15.38
N THR A 54 1.40 20.29 -14.77
CA THR A 54 2.31 19.22 -15.20
C THR A 54 1.63 17.85 -15.09
N THR A 55 1.72 17.13 -16.20
CA THR A 55 1.46 15.71 -16.44
C THR A 55 1.37 14.85 -15.16
N THR A 56 0.23 14.18 -14.98
CA THR A 56 -0.09 13.23 -13.90
C THR A 56 1.07 12.29 -13.60
N THR A 57 1.93 12.69 -12.66
CA THR A 57 2.97 11.83 -12.11
C THR A 57 2.26 10.91 -11.12
N ALA A 58 2.53 9.61 -11.23
CA ALA A 58 1.96 8.54 -10.42
C ALA A 58 2.46 8.60 -8.96
N ALA A 59 2.18 9.70 -8.26
CA ALA A 59 2.60 9.94 -6.90
C ALA A 59 1.65 9.26 -5.90
N MET A 60 2.25 8.74 -4.83
CA MET A 60 1.53 8.38 -3.61
C MET A 60 0.77 9.61 -3.09
N LYS A 61 -0.48 9.43 -2.64
CA LYS A 61 -1.31 10.47 -2.03
C LYS A 61 -1.79 10.01 -0.67
N LEU A 62 -1.79 10.93 0.29
CA LEU A 62 -2.30 10.74 1.65
C LEU A 62 -3.58 11.56 1.83
N TYR A 63 -4.52 11.00 2.57
CA TYR A 63 -5.80 11.61 2.90
C TYR A 63 -6.08 11.42 4.39
N PRO A 64 -6.67 12.42 5.07
CA PRO A 64 -6.98 12.31 6.50
C PRO A 64 -8.16 11.37 6.80
N SER A 65 -8.94 10.97 5.77
CA SER A 65 -10.08 10.08 5.92
C SER A 65 -10.43 9.40 4.58
N LEU A 66 -11.28 8.38 4.66
CA LEU A 66 -11.77 7.61 3.53
C LEU A 66 -12.94 8.33 2.85
N SER A 67 -12.75 8.79 1.62
CA SER A 67 -13.82 9.38 0.82
C SER A 67 -14.84 8.34 0.37
N ALA A 68 -16.05 8.79 0.01
CA ALA A 68 -17.11 7.91 -0.49
C ALA A 68 -16.67 7.11 -1.74
N ASP A 69 -15.95 7.74 -2.67
CA ASP A 69 -15.45 7.07 -3.89
C ASP A 69 -14.43 5.98 -3.57
N LEU A 70 -13.54 6.24 -2.60
CA LEU A 70 -12.53 5.27 -2.17
C LEU A 70 -13.17 4.13 -1.38
N ALA A 71 -14.14 4.42 -0.51
CA ALA A 71 -14.94 3.42 0.19
C ALA A 71 -15.68 2.50 -0.80
N ALA A 72 -16.37 3.08 -1.78
CA ALA A 72 -17.07 2.34 -2.82
C ALA A 72 -16.09 1.50 -3.67
N TRP A 73 -14.89 2.02 -3.93
CA TRP A 73 -13.86 1.26 -4.64
C TRP A 73 -13.32 0.09 -3.81
N ALA A 74 -13.05 0.28 -2.52
CA ALA A 74 -12.59 -0.78 -1.61
C ALA A 74 -13.59 -1.94 -1.58
N GLN A 75 -14.88 -1.61 -1.45
CA GLN A 75 -15.99 -2.57 -1.38
C GLN A 75 -16.12 -3.48 -2.60
N ARG A 76 -15.58 -3.07 -3.76
CA ARG A 76 -15.60 -3.88 -4.99
C ARG A 76 -14.41 -4.82 -5.13
N GLN A 77 -13.38 -4.69 -4.28
CA GLN A 77 -12.21 -5.55 -4.42
C GLN A 77 -12.53 -6.97 -3.93
N PRO A 78 -12.12 -8.02 -4.65
CA PRO A 78 -12.43 -9.40 -4.27
C PRO A 78 -11.69 -9.85 -3.00
N VAL A 79 -10.56 -9.20 -2.70
CA VAL A 79 -9.70 -9.48 -1.56
C VAL A 79 -9.14 -8.18 -0.99
N PHE A 80 -8.94 -8.15 0.33
CA PHE A 80 -8.12 -7.17 1.02
C PHE A 80 -7.15 -7.89 1.97
N PHE A 81 -6.13 -7.19 2.44
CA PHE A 81 -5.09 -7.76 3.28
C PHE A 81 -5.04 -7.02 4.60
N THR A 82 -4.80 -7.74 5.69
CA THR A 82 -4.53 -7.16 7.00
C THR A 82 -3.05 -7.28 7.31
N GLY A 83 -2.36 -6.15 7.52
CA GLY A 83 -1.00 -6.09 8.04
C GLY A 83 -1.02 -5.70 9.52
N SER A 84 -0.39 -6.49 10.38
CA SER A 84 -0.30 -6.23 11.82
C SER A 84 1.03 -6.74 12.37
N ALA A 85 1.52 -6.15 13.45
CA ALA A 85 2.77 -6.57 14.07
C ALA A 85 2.72 -6.33 15.57
N GLY A 86 3.21 -7.29 16.34
CA GLY A 86 3.48 -7.07 17.75
C GLY A 86 4.60 -6.06 17.95
N LYS A 87 4.63 -5.36 19.09
CA LYS A 87 5.60 -4.29 19.37
C LYS A 87 7.02 -4.83 19.41
N HIS A 88 7.19 -6.01 20.00
CA HIS A 88 8.47 -6.71 20.13
C HIS A 88 8.47 -8.13 19.53
N ALA A 89 7.39 -8.50 18.83
CA ALA A 89 7.26 -9.80 18.19
C ALA A 89 8.21 -9.92 16.98
N ARG A 90 8.78 -11.11 16.78
CA ARG A 90 9.65 -11.39 15.63
C ARG A 90 8.89 -11.55 14.33
N HIS A 91 7.66 -12.06 14.39
CA HIS A 91 6.84 -12.31 13.22
C HIS A 91 5.97 -11.09 12.89
N ILE A 92 6.00 -10.68 11.62
CA ILE A 92 5.06 -9.71 11.06
C ILE A 92 3.95 -10.48 10.38
N ASN A 93 2.70 -10.13 10.66
CA ASN A 93 1.55 -10.84 10.12
C ASN A 93 0.96 -10.09 8.92
N VAL A 94 0.69 -10.84 7.84
CA VAL A 94 -0.07 -10.40 6.67
C VAL A 94 -1.09 -11.47 6.32
N SER A 95 -2.38 -11.15 6.34
CA SER A 95 -3.45 -12.13 6.10
C SER A 95 -4.41 -11.65 5.01
N PRO A 96 -4.65 -12.43 3.94
CA PRO A 96 -5.68 -12.13 2.96
C PRO A 96 -7.09 -12.42 3.54
N LYS A 97 -8.02 -11.54 3.20
CA LYS A 97 -9.44 -11.62 3.58
C LYS A 97 -10.27 -11.44 2.30
N GLY A 98 -11.16 -12.41 2.03
CA GLY A 98 -12.06 -12.35 0.88
C GLY A 98 -13.43 -11.77 1.24
N MET A 99 -14.35 -11.81 0.27
CA MET A 99 -15.77 -11.45 0.46
C MET A 99 -15.97 -10.04 1.02
N THR A 100 -15.25 -9.06 0.48
CA THR A 100 -15.29 -7.67 0.95
C THR A 100 -16.71 -7.09 1.04
N ASP A 101 -17.62 -7.53 0.18
CA ASP A 101 -19.02 -7.08 0.15
C ASP A 101 -19.87 -7.53 1.35
N THR A 102 -19.40 -8.52 2.10
CA THR A 102 -20.10 -9.13 3.26
C THR A 102 -19.24 -9.23 4.51
N HIS A 103 -17.92 -9.12 4.38
CA HIS A 103 -16.98 -9.25 5.50
C HIS A 103 -16.28 -7.94 5.83
N PHE A 104 -16.50 -6.87 5.06
CA PHE A 104 -15.95 -5.54 5.34
C PHE A 104 -17.02 -4.45 5.17
N ALA A 105 -17.08 -3.51 6.11
CA ALA A 105 -17.95 -2.35 6.04
C ALA A 105 -17.23 -1.07 6.43
N VAL A 106 -17.57 0.01 5.73
CA VAL A 106 -17.19 1.37 6.12
C VAL A 106 -18.33 1.91 6.97
N LEU A 107 -18.04 2.25 8.22
CA LEU A 107 -19.02 2.73 9.21
C LEU A 107 -19.07 4.26 9.23
N SER A 108 -17.95 4.92 8.95
CA SER A 108 -17.83 6.37 8.75
C SER A 108 -16.57 6.67 7.91
N PRO A 109 -16.31 7.92 7.49
CA PRO A 109 -15.06 8.27 6.80
C PRO A 109 -13.77 7.92 7.57
N THR A 110 -13.86 7.79 8.90
CA THR A 110 -12.72 7.48 9.78
C THR A 110 -12.90 6.15 10.50
N ARG A 111 -13.87 5.32 10.12
CA ARG A 111 -14.12 4.04 10.80
C ARG A 111 -14.59 2.98 9.83
N CYS A 112 -13.96 1.82 9.90
CA CYS A 112 -14.40 0.63 9.20
C CYS A 112 -14.41 -0.57 10.14
N ALA A 113 -14.98 -1.68 9.70
CA ALA A 113 -14.97 -2.92 10.44
C ALA A 113 -14.93 -4.11 9.49
N TYR A 114 -14.33 -5.21 9.94
CA TYR A 114 -14.41 -6.48 9.23
C TYR A 114 -14.72 -7.65 10.17
N ILE A 115 -15.38 -8.66 9.63
CA ILE A 115 -15.69 -9.89 10.37
C ILE A 115 -14.46 -10.77 10.39
N ASP A 116 -13.99 -11.11 11.59
CA ASP A 116 -12.96 -12.10 11.79
C ASP A 116 -13.62 -13.46 12.09
N ARG A 117 -13.56 -14.35 11.10
CA ARG A 117 -14.11 -15.69 11.20
C ARG A 117 -13.11 -16.66 11.83
N THR A 118 -13.67 -17.74 12.37
CA THR A 118 -12.92 -18.91 12.82
C THR A 118 -12.10 -19.46 11.65
N GLY A 119 -10.78 -19.57 11.87
CA GLY A 119 -9.78 -19.92 10.87
C GLY A 119 -8.45 -20.26 11.54
N SER A 120 -7.35 -20.24 10.79
CA SER A 120 -6.07 -20.87 11.16
C SER A 120 -5.36 -20.29 12.41
N GLY A 121 -5.45 -18.98 12.64
CA GLY A 121 -4.69 -18.28 13.70
C GLY A 121 -5.37 -16.98 14.14
N CYS A 122 -4.82 -16.27 15.13
CA CYS A 122 -5.39 -15.04 15.72
C CYS A 122 -4.37 -13.91 15.86
N GLU A 123 -3.34 -13.87 15.02
CA GLU A 123 -2.21 -12.95 15.10
C GLU A 123 -2.66 -11.48 15.06
N THR A 124 -3.61 -11.14 14.18
CA THR A 124 -4.15 -9.77 14.13
C THR A 124 -4.90 -9.40 15.41
N ILE A 125 -5.63 -10.33 16.03
CA ILE A 125 -6.29 -10.11 17.32
C ILE A 125 -5.25 -9.90 18.42
N ALA A 126 -4.23 -10.77 18.50
CA ALA A 126 -3.16 -10.66 19.49
C ALA A 126 -2.38 -9.34 19.38
N HIS A 127 -2.00 -8.95 18.17
CA HIS A 127 -1.34 -7.66 17.93
C HIS A 127 -2.26 -6.47 18.25
N ALA A 128 -3.57 -6.59 17.98
CA ALA A 128 -4.52 -5.55 18.32
C ALA A 128 -4.66 -5.37 19.84
N TYR A 129 -4.68 -6.46 20.61
CA TYR A 129 -4.69 -6.40 22.07
C TYR A 129 -3.42 -5.79 22.65
N GLU A 130 -2.26 -6.07 22.06
CA GLU A 130 -0.99 -5.53 22.55
C GLU A 130 -0.82 -4.04 22.20
N ASN A 131 -1.07 -3.66 20.95
CA ASN A 131 -0.71 -2.32 20.47
C ASN A 131 -1.69 -1.69 19.47
N GLY A 132 -2.72 -2.41 19.03
CA GLY A 132 -3.76 -1.88 18.15
C GLY A 132 -3.32 -1.59 16.70
N ARG A 133 -2.06 -1.76 16.31
CA ARG A 133 -1.58 -1.33 14.98
C ARG A 133 -2.11 -2.23 13.87
N LEU A 134 -2.85 -1.62 12.94
CA LEU A 134 -3.46 -2.34 11.81
C LEU A 134 -3.33 -1.52 10.52
N CYS A 135 -2.96 -2.19 9.44
CA CYS A 135 -3.05 -1.68 8.09
C CYS A 135 -3.99 -2.57 7.27
N LEU A 136 -5.02 -1.99 6.66
CA LEU A 136 -5.85 -2.70 5.68
C LEU A 136 -5.42 -2.30 4.28
N MET A 137 -5.09 -3.25 3.41
CA MET A 137 -4.65 -2.98 2.04
C MET A 137 -5.60 -3.58 1.01
N PHE A 138 -5.97 -2.76 0.03
CA PHE A 138 -6.79 -3.13 -1.13
C PHE A 138 -5.97 -2.90 -2.40
N MET A 139 -6.15 -3.71 -3.44
CA MET A 139 -5.49 -3.52 -4.73
C MET A 139 -6.38 -3.87 -5.92
N SER A 140 -6.14 -3.21 -7.04
CA SER A 140 -6.85 -3.45 -8.30
C SER A 140 -6.20 -4.58 -9.11
N PHE A 141 -7.02 -5.52 -9.56
CA PHE A 141 -6.67 -6.52 -10.56
C PHE A 141 -7.20 -6.18 -11.96
N GLY A 142 -7.90 -5.05 -12.12
CA GLY A 142 -8.43 -4.60 -13.41
C GLY A 142 -7.46 -3.69 -14.17
N ASP A 143 -7.95 -3.04 -15.23
CA ASP A 143 -7.12 -2.19 -16.09
C ASP A 143 -6.46 -1.01 -15.36
N ALA A 144 -7.19 -0.31 -14.49
CA ALA A 144 -6.66 0.81 -13.75
C ALA A 144 -5.87 0.32 -12.52
N PRO A 145 -4.54 0.52 -12.45
CA PRO A 145 -3.73 0.10 -11.31
C PRO A 145 -4.01 1.00 -10.10
N ARG A 146 -4.20 0.40 -8.93
CA ARG A 146 -4.35 1.12 -7.67
C ARG A 146 -4.01 0.21 -6.51
N ILE A 147 -3.31 0.76 -5.52
CA ILE A 147 -3.20 0.20 -4.18
C ILE A 147 -3.75 1.25 -3.21
N MET A 148 -4.55 0.83 -2.25
CA MET A 148 -5.04 1.67 -1.17
C MET A 148 -4.69 1.03 0.17
N ARG A 149 -4.17 1.82 1.11
CA ARG A 149 -3.93 1.41 2.49
C ARG A 149 -4.77 2.27 3.43
N LEU A 150 -5.40 1.64 4.40
CA LEU A 150 -6.05 2.30 5.54
C LEU A 150 -5.16 2.05 6.75
N PHE A 151 -4.54 3.09 7.26
CA PHE A 151 -3.76 3.01 8.49
C PHE A 151 -4.70 3.26 9.67
N CYS A 152 -4.76 2.29 10.57
CA CYS A 152 -5.80 2.20 11.57
C CYS A 152 -5.25 1.85 12.95
N THR A 153 -6.04 2.19 13.97
CA THR A 153 -5.99 1.56 15.28
C THR A 153 -7.16 0.59 15.40
N ALA A 154 -6.87 -0.66 15.73
CA ALA A 154 -7.83 -1.74 15.82
C ALA A 154 -8.32 -1.98 17.25
N ARG A 155 -9.62 -2.23 17.38
CA ARG A 155 -10.28 -2.75 18.58
C ARG A 155 -10.99 -4.04 18.22
N VAL A 156 -10.84 -5.05 19.07
CA VAL A 156 -11.50 -6.35 18.91
C VAL A 156 -12.84 -6.32 19.65
N VAL A 157 -13.90 -6.75 18.98
CA VAL A 157 -15.22 -6.98 19.59
C VAL A 157 -15.55 -8.46 19.45
N GLU A 158 -15.37 -9.22 20.52
CA GLU A 158 -15.60 -10.67 20.53
C GLU A 158 -17.09 -11.04 20.57
N PHE A 159 -17.39 -12.29 20.26
CA PHE A 159 -18.77 -12.79 20.09
C PHE A 159 -19.68 -12.60 21.32
N ASP A 160 -19.11 -12.57 22.52
CA ASP A 160 -19.77 -12.40 23.81
C ASP A 160 -19.93 -10.93 24.23
N HIS A 161 -19.32 -10.00 23.50
CA HIS A 161 -19.44 -8.58 23.78
C HIS A 161 -20.79 -8.01 23.30
N ARG A 162 -21.42 -7.13 24.09
CA ARG A 162 -22.75 -6.56 23.79
C ARG A 162 -22.87 -5.87 22.42
N GLU A 163 -21.79 -5.27 21.92
CA GLU A 163 -21.75 -4.58 20.62
C GLU A 163 -21.70 -5.55 19.42
N PHE A 164 -21.30 -6.81 19.64
CA PHE A 164 -21.01 -7.76 18.57
C PHE A 164 -22.19 -7.96 17.64
N GLN A 165 -23.37 -8.21 18.19
CA GLN A 165 -24.57 -8.52 17.42
C GLN A 165 -24.98 -7.38 16.48
N GLY A 166 -24.81 -6.13 16.89
CA GLY A 166 -25.08 -4.96 16.06
C GLY A 166 -24.04 -4.79 14.96
N LEU A 167 -22.75 -4.86 15.34
CA LEU A 167 -21.63 -4.68 14.42
C LEU A 167 -21.57 -5.78 13.35
N VAL A 168 -21.71 -7.03 13.74
CA VAL A 168 -21.60 -8.17 12.82
C VAL A 168 -22.71 -8.13 11.76
N ARG A 169 -23.93 -7.73 12.14
CA ARG A 169 -25.05 -7.55 11.19
C ARG A 169 -24.86 -6.36 10.27
N ALA A 170 -24.31 -5.25 10.79
CA ALA A 170 -23.96 -4.09 9.98
C ALA A 170 -22.91 -4.43 8.93
N VAL A 171 -21.87 -5.19 9.31
CA VAL A 171 -20.83 -5.63 8.37
C VAL A 171 -21.37 -6.65 7.36
N ALA A 172 -22.10 -7.66 7.83
CA ALA A 172 -22.69 -8.70 7.01
C ALA A 172 -23.83 -8.20 6.09
N ARG A 173 -24.27 -6.94 6.24
CA ARG A 173 -25.45 -6.38 5.57
C ARG A 173 -26.67 -7.30 5.70
N GLY A 174 -26.84 -7.88 6.89
CA GLY A 174 -27.93 -8.82 7.19
C GLY A 174 -27.79 -10.24 6.63
N ARG A 175 -26.74 -10.59 5.87
CA ARG A 175 -26.55 -11.96 5.35
C ARG A 175 -26.03 -12.89 6.45
N ARG A 176 -26.91 -13.74 7.00
CA ARG A 176 -26.58 -14.66 8.11
C ARG A 176 -25.36 -15.55 7.83
N SER A 177 -25.31 -16.14 6.64
CA SER A 177 -24.19 -16.98 6.20
C SER A 177 -22.83 -16.28 6.20
N ALA A 178 -22.79 -14.94 6.19
CA ALA A 178 -21.55 -14.18 6.24
C ALA A 178 -20.98 -14.06 7.67
N PHE A 179 -21.77 -14.29 8.71
CA PHE A 179 -21.30 -14.23 10.10
C PHE A 179 -21.44 -15.55 10.88
N ASP A 180 -21.98 -16.60 10.27
CA ASP A 180 -21.84 -17.95 10.81
C ASP A 180 -20.34 -18.28 10.94
N GLY A 181 -19.90 -18.59 12.17
CA GLY A 181 -18.49 -18.81 12.49
C GLY A 181 -17.65 -17.55 12.75
N ALA A 182 -18.26 -16.35 12.83
CA ALA A 182 -17.59 -15.14 13.29
C ALA A 182 -17.18 -15.26 14.77
N ARG A 183 -15.89 -15.10 15.08
CA ARG A 183 -15.38 -15.08 16.47
C ARG A 183 -15.24 -13.67 17.02
N ALA A 184 -15.00 -12.70 16.14
CA ALA A 184 -14.90 -11.30 16.50
C ALA A 184 -15.26 -10.40 15.30
N VAL A 185 -15.57 -9.13 15.60
CA VAL A 185 -15.53 -8.04 14.64
C VAL A 185 -14.34 -7.17 14.99
N ILE A 186 -13.47 -6.92 14.01
CA ILE A 186 -12.37 -5.98 14.17
C ILE A 186 -12.85 -4.62 13.73
N VAL A 187 -13.00 -3.70 14.68
CA VAL A 187 -13.33 -2.29 14.44
C VAL A 187 -12.01 -1.54 14.26
N ALA A 188 -11.88 -0.80 13.17
CA ALA A 188 -10.66 -0.10 12.81
C ALA A 188 -10.95 1.40 12.66
N ASP A 189 -10.38 2.20 13.57
CA ASP A 189 -10.39 3.65 13.51
C ASP A 189 -9.27 4.11 12.58
N ILE A 190 -9.64 4.70 11.44
CA ILE A 190 -8.76 5.15 10.37
C ILE A 190 -8.23 6.53 10.73
N TRP A 191 -6.91 6.68 10.79
CA TRP A 191 -6.25 7.97 11.01
C TRP A 191 -5.59 8.52 9.73
N GLU A 192 -5.30 7.67 8.74
CA GLU A 192 -4.80 8.09 7.43
C GLU A 192 -5.12 7.06 6.35
N VAL A 193 -5.41 7.55 5.15
CA VAL A 193 -5.60 6.74 3.94
C VAL A 193 -4.51 7.07 2.95
N GLN A 194 -3.87 6.05 2.42
CA GLN A 194 -2.88 6.18 1.36
C GLN A 194 -3.39 5.55 0.08
N THR A 195 -3.21 6.25 -1.05
CA THR A 195 -3.30 5.63 -2.38
C THR A 195 -1.95 5.70 -3.07
N SER A 196 -1.56 4.62 -3.74
CA SER A 196 -0.37 4.57 -4.58
C SER A 196 -0.67 3.88 -5.90
N CYS A 197 0.19 4.11 -6.89
CA CYS A 197 0.09 3.40 -8.14
C CYS A 197 0.47 1.92 -7.96
N GLY A 198 -0.22 1.03 -8.68
CA GLY A 198 0.04 -0.42 -8.68
C GLY A 198 0.65 -0.89 -10.00
N PHE A 199 1.53 -0.10 -10.63
CA PHE A 199 2.08 -0.44 -11.95
C PHE A 199 2.86 -1.75 -12.00
N GLY A 200 3.38 -2.25 -10.87
CA GLY A 200 4.03 -3.56 -10.80
C GLY A 200 3.10 -4.71 -10.38
N VAL A 201 1.84 -4.43 -10.00
CA VAL A 201 0.88 -5.47 -9.60
C VAL A 201 0.27 -6.09 -10.85
N PRO A 202 0.27 -7.42 -11.03
CA PRO A 202 -0.38 -8.06 -12.16
C PRO A 202 -1.85 -7.69 -12.30
N ARG A 203 -2.38 -7.76 -13.52
CA ARG A 203 -3.82 -7.60 -13.77
C ARG A 203 -4.41 -8.87 -14.35
N VAL A 204 -5.71 -9.07 -14.19
CA VAL A 204 -6.45 -10.05 -14.97
C VAL A 204 -6.43 -9.60 -16.43
N LYS A 205 -6.18 -10.54 -17.35
CA LYS A 205 -6.22 -10.28 -18.80
C LYS A 205 -7.56 -9.64 -19.18
N ARG A 206 -7.51 -8.44 -19.74
CA ARG A 206 -8.71 -7.62 -20.01
C ARG A 206 -9.76 -8.35 -20.85
N GLY A 207 -9.31 -9.13 -21.84
CA GLY A 207 -10.22 -9.86 -22.73
C GLY A 207 -11.06 -10.94 -22.03
N LEU A 208 -10.69 -11.37 -20.81
CA LEU A 208 -11.47 -12.35 -20.04
C LEU A 208 -12.75 -11.75 -19.43
N TYR A 209 -12.75 -10.47 -19.06
CA TYR A 209 -13.91 -9.82 -18.43
C TYR A 209 -14.52 -8.69 -19.27
N LYS A 210 -13.86 -8.28 -20.36
CA LYS A 210 -14.34 -7.29 -21.32
C LYS A 210 -13.91 -7.68 -22.74
N PRO A 211 -14.50 -8.75 -23.32
CA PRO A 211 -14.17 -9.16 -24.68
C PRO A 211 -14.51 -8.05 -25.68
N GLY A 212 -13.74 -7.95 -26.76
CA GLY A 212 -14.05 -7.05 -27.87
C GLY A 212 -15.30 -7.50 -28.62
N GLU A 213 -15.97 -6.57 -29.29
CA GLU A 213 -17.18 -6.83 -30.07
C GLU A 213 -16.95 -6.58 -31.57
N GLY A 214 -17.68 -7.31 -32.42
CA GLY A 214 -17.61 -7.14 -33.88
C GLY A 214 -16.22 -7.39 -34.46
N ALA A 215 -15.76 -6.47 -35.30
CA ALA A 215 -14.44 -6.54 -35.96
C ALA A 215 -13.26 -6.35 -34.99
N ASP A 216 -13.50 -5.81 -33.78
CA ASP A 216 -12.51 -5.65 -32.71
C ASP A 216 -12.54 -6.82 -31.71
N ARG A 217 -13.27 -7.90 -32.02
CA ARG A 217 -13.27 -9.13 -31.22
C ARG A 217 -11.86 -9.72 -31.25
N GLY A 218 -11.07 -9.35 -30.23
CA GLY A 218 -9.77 -9.94 -29.96
C GLY A 218 -9.85 -11.44 -29.67
N PRO A 219 -8.74 -12.06 -29.25
CA PRO A 219 -8.69 -13.51 -28.99
C PRO A 219 -9.78 -13.94 -28.00
N SER A 220 -10.33 -15.13 -28.24
CA SER A 220 -11.28 -15.79 -27.35
C SER A 220 -10.68 -16.01 -25.95
N ALA A 221 -11.55 -16.25 -24.95
CA ALA A 221 -11.09 -16.53 -23.59
C ALA A 221 -10.13 -17.74 -23.56
N ASP A 222 -10.43 -18.79 -24.31
CA ASP A 222 -9.59 -19.98 -24.41
C ASP A 222 -8.21 -19.66 -25.01
N GLU A 223 -8.16 -18.82 -26.05
CA GLU A 223 -6.88 -18.38 -26.64
C GLU A 223 -6.08 -17.51 -25.66
N LEU A 224 -6.74 -16.61 -24.93
CA LEU A 224 -6.09 -15.77 -23.92
C LEU A 224 -5.51 -16.59 -22.77
N LEU A 225 -6.20 -17.64 -22.32
CA LEU A 225 -5.70 -18.51 -21.27
C LEU A 225 -4.45 -19.28 -21.73
N ARG A 226 -4.44 -19.76 -22.98
CA ARG A 226 -3.29 -20.46 -23.57
C ARG A 226 -2.07 -19.57 -23.82
N GLN A 227 -2.22 -18.25 -23.86
CA GLN A 227 -1.07 -17.34 -23.93
C GLN A 227 -0.21 -17.33 -22.66
N GLY A 228 -0.61 -18.02 -21.58
CA GLY A 228 0.08 -18.07 -20.30
C GLY A 228 0.60 -19.45 -19.88
N TYR A 229 1.03 -20.30 -20.82
CA TYR A 229 1.65 -21.59 -20.47
C TYR A 229 2.88 -21.41 -19.58
N ASN A 230 3.08 -22.36 -18.66
CA ASN A 230 4.18 -22.37 -17.70
C ASN A 230 5.56 -22.16 -18.37
N ALA A 231 6.56 -21.80 -17.56
CA ALA A 231 7.92 -21.54 -18.03
C ALA A 231 8.55 -22.71 -18.80
N GLU A 232 7.98 -23.91 -18.70
CA GLU A 232 8.42 -25.13 -19.41
C GLU A 232 7.77 -25.32 -20.79
N GLY A 233 6.85 -24.45 -21.22
CA GLY A 233 6.21 -24.52 -22.54
C GLY A 233 5.17 -25.63 -22.68
N GLU A 234 4.75 -26.26 -21.59
CA GLU A 234 3.66 -27.21 -21.60
C GLU A 234 2.33 -26.44 -21.60
N ALA A 235 1.53 -26.64 -22.65
CA ALA A 235 0.20 -27.27 -22.65
C ALA A 235 -0.81 -27.07 -21.48
N LYS A 236 -0.38 -26.71 -20.27
CA LYS A 236 -1.17 -26.83 -19.05
C LYS A 236 -1.69 -25.48 -18.60
N LEU A 237 -3.02 -25.37 -18.59
CA LEU A 237 -3.73 -24.27 -17.95
C LEU A 237 -3.56 -24.39 -16.43
N ASP A 238 -3.04 -23.34 -15.79
CA ASP A 238 -2.98 -23.20 -14.34
C ASP A 238 -3.71 -21.92 -13.87
N GLU A 239 -3.78 -21.73 -12.55
CA GLU A 239 -4.44 -20.55 -11.97
C GLU A 239 -3.79 -19.21 -12.33
N LEU A 240 -2.55 -19.19 -12.82
CA LEU A 240 -1.80 -17.97 -13.16
C LEU A 240 -2.06 -17.51 -14.59
N CYS A 241 -2.57 -18.38 -15.47
CA CYS A 241 -2.90 -18.05 -16.86
C CYS A 241 -3.88 -16.87 -17.00
N VAL A 242 -4.64 -16.53 -15.95
CA VAL A 242 -5.58 -15.40 -15.94
C VAL A 242 -4.89 -14.05 -15.79
N PHE A 243 -3.66 -14.01 -15.27
CA PHE A 243 -2.92 -12.80 -15.01
C PHE A 243 -1.95 -12.44 -16.14
N GLU A 244 -1.68 -11.16 -16.27
CA GLU A 244 -0.60 -10.62 -17.11
C GLU A 244 0.12 -9.48 -16.38
N ALA A 245 1.41 -9.33 -16.67
CA ALA A 245 2.19 -8.20 -16.16
C ALA A 245 1.70 -6.88 -16.78
N ARG A 246 1.89 -5.78 -16.05
CA ARG A 246 1.59 -4.44 -16.54
C ARG A 246 2.86 -3.82 -17.14
N PRO A 247 2.88 -3.43 -18.42
CA PRO A 247 4.06 -2.80 -19.04
C PRO A 247 4.33 -1.38 -18.51
N ALA A 248 3.38 -0.81 -17.76
CA ALA A 248 3.43 0.58 -17.29
C ALA A 248 4.63 0.87 -16.38
N MET A 249 5.09 -0.10 -15.58
CA MET A 249 6.24 0.09 -14.70
C MET A 249 7.54 0.18 -15.50
N ASP A 250 7.75 -0.74 -16.44
CA ASP A 250 8.96 -0.77 -17.28
C ASP A 250 9.01 0.45 -18.19
N TYR A 251 7.86 0.85 -18.76
CA TYR A 251 7.75 2.06 -19.56
C TYR A 251 8.07 3.33 -18.74
N TRP A 252 7.52 3.44 -17.53
CA TRP A 252 7.79 4.58 -16.66
C TRP A 252 9.26 4.63 -16.24
N ALA A 253 9.84 3.49 -15.85
CA ALA A 253 11.24 3.38 -15.47
C ALA A 253 12.17 3.72 -16.65
N GLY A 254 11.86 3.21 -17.85
CA GLY A 254 12.57 3.53 -19.09
C GLY A 254 12.58 5.03 -19.37
N LYS A 255 11.41 5.69 -19.29
CA LYS A 255 11.32 7.15 -19.46
C LYS A 255 12.14 7.94 -18.44
N GLN A 256 12.14 7.51 -17.18
CA GLN A 256 12.94 8.17 -16.13
C GLN A 256 14.44 8.00 -16.37
N ALA A 257 14.85 6.82 -16.86
CA ALA A 257 16.24 6.54 -17.20
C ALA A 257 16.69 7.34 -18.43
N GLU A 258 15.89 7.38 -19.50
CA GLU A 258 16.14 8.20 -20.69
C GLU A 258 16.25 9.69 -20.35
N GLY A 259 15.38 10.17 -19.45
CA GLY A 259 15.41 11.56 -18.98
C GLY A 259 16.47 11.85 -17.91
N ASN A 260 17.27 10.87 -17.48
CA ASN A 260 18.23 10.97 -16.37
C ASN A 260 17.63 11.56 -15.06
N THR A 261 16.34 11.35 -14.82
CA THR A 261 15.56 11.93 -13.70
C THR A 261 15.33 10.94 -12.56
N LEU A 262 15.76 9.69 -12.73
CA LEU A 262 15.54 8.61 -11.75
C LEU A 262 16.20 8.89 -10.39
N ARG A 263 17.42 9.44 -10.39
CA ARG A 263 18.15 9.83 -9.17
C ARG A 263 17.42 10.93 -8.41
N ASP A 264 16.91 11.94 -9.13
CA ASP A 264 16.13 13.03 -8.52
C ASP A 264 14.81 12.51 -7.95
N TYR A 265 14.14 11.60 -8.67
CA TYR A 265 12.95 10.93 -8.16
C TYR A 265 13.23 10.13 -6.88
N GLN A 266 14.31 9.35 -6.85
CA GLN A 266 14.72 8.59 -5.66
C GLN A 266 15.08 9.51 -4.50
N LYS A 267 15.81 10.60 -4.77
CA LYS A 267 16.10 11.63 -3.77
C LYS A 267 14.83 12.28 -3.21
N ALA A 268 13.82 12.53 -4.04
CA ALA A 268 12.57 13.12 -3.58
C ALA A 268 11.68 12.15 -2.79
N ASN A 269 11.71 10.85 -3.09
CA ASN A 269 10.71 9.88 -2.59
C ASN A 269 11.28 8.76 -1.70
N ASN A 270 12.60 8.61 -1.58
CA ASN A 270 13.23 7.49 -0.87
C ASN A 270 14.23 7.92 0.21
N VAL A 271 14.33 9.21 0.53
CA VAL A 271 15.18 9.70 1.64
C VAL A 271 14.63 9.26 3.00
N ASP A 272 13.31 9.32 3.17
CA ASP A 272 12.61 8.96 4.41
C ASP A 272 11.40 8.07 4.11
N SER A 273 10.98 7.28 5.09
CA SER A 273 9.66 6.67 5.12
C SER A 273 8.59 7.72 5.45
N ILE A 274 7.32 7.33 5.30
CA ILE A 274 6.17 8.17 5.67
C ILE A 274 6.21 8.57 7.15
N ASP A 275 6.73 7.68 8.00
CA ASP A 275 6.89 7.89 9.44
C ASP A 275 8.20 8.63 9.80
N GLY A 276 8.94 9.12 8.80
CA GLY A 276 10.22 9.81 8.99
C GLY A 276 11.38 8.89 9.39
N LEU A 277 11.29 7.59 9.07
CA LEU A 277 12.42 6.69 9.28
C LEU A 277 13.44 6.83 8.14
N PRO A 278 14.75 6.76 8.42
CA PRO A 278 15.75 6.90 7.38
C PRO A 278 15.60 5.84 6.27
N GLY A 279 15.51 6.30 5.02
CA GLY A 279 15.32 5.50 3.83
C GLY A 279 16.62 5.11 3.13
N LEU A 280 16.60 5.11 1.80
CA LEU A 280 17.68 4.64 0.95
C LEU A 280 18.96 5.46 1.15
N ARG A 281 20.05 4.80 1.57
CA ARG A 281 21.34 5.46 1.84
C ARG A 281 21.89 6.26 0.65
N ALA A 282 21.68 5.78 -0.58
CA ALA A 282 22.10 6.49 -1.79
C ALA A 282 21.35 7.81 -1.94
N SER A 283 20.01 7.79 -1.86
CA SER A 283 19.16 8.98 -1.91
C SER A 283 19.50 9.99 -0.80
N ARG A 284 19.79 9.48 0.40
CA ARG A 284 20.21 10.31 1.55
C ARG A 284 21.56 11.00 1.32
N ARG A 285 22.55 10.31 0.73
CA ARG A 285 23.82 10.93 0.33
C ARG A 285 23.61 11.97 -0.77
N ASP A 286 22.78 11.67 -1.76
CA ASP A 286 22.43 12.60 -2.83
C ASP A 286 21.67 13.83 -2.29
N ALA A 287 20.98 13.69 -1.16
CA ALA A 287 20.36 14.78 -0.40
C ALA A 287 21.33 15.54 0.53
N GLY A 288 22.61 15.17 0.58
CA GLY A 288 23.62 15.82 1.41
C GLY A 288 23.56 15.41 2.89
N GLU A 289 22.89 14.30 3.23
CA GLU A 289 22.81 13.86 4.62
C GLU A 289 24.12 13.24 5.12
N VAL A 290 24.51 13.61 6.34
CA VAL A 290 25.52 12.87 7.10
C VAL A 290 24.84 11.65 7.73
N LEU A 291 25.03 10.48 7.11
CA LEU A 291 24.26 9.26 7.43
C LEU A 291 24.28 8.89 8.91
N TRP A 292 25.44 8.90 9.56
CA TRP A 292 25.57 8.48 10.96
C TRP A 292 24.83 9.43 11.92
N VAL A 293 24.80 10.74 11.63
CA VAL A 293 24.08 11.73 12.45
C VAL A 293 22.58 11.47 12.38
N ARG A 294 22.07 11.24 11.17
CA ARG A 294 20.65 10.95 10.94
C ARG A 294 20.25 9.60 11.53
N ASP A 295 21.10 8.58 11.42
CA ASP A 295 20.86 7.27 12.01
C ASP A 295 20.87 7.33 13.55
N ALA A 296 21.80 8.09 14.14
CA ALA A 296 21.85 8.33 15.59
C ALA A 296 20.60 9.09 16.08
N ARG A 297 20.15 10.10 15.34
CA ARG A 297 18.91 10.83 15.66
C ARG A 297 17.68 9.93 15.57
N ALA A 298 17.59 9.08 14.55
CA ALA A 298 16.48 8.14 14.40
C ALA A 298 16.49 7.08 15.52
N TRP A 299 17.68 6.60 15.91
CA TRP A 299 17.85 5.73 17.07
C TRP A 299 17.36 6.41 18.36
N ALA A 300 17.80 7.64 18.62
CA ALA A 300 17.40 8.39 19.81
C ALA A 300 15.89 8.65 19.84
N ALA A 301 15.29 9.01 18.70
CA ALA A 301 13.85 9.19 18.57
C ALA A 301 13.08 7.89 18.84
N ARG A 302 13.60 6.74 18.41
CA ARG A 302 13.01 5.43 18.72
C ARG A 302 13.07 5.13 20.22
N VAL A 303 14.24 5.32 20.86
CA VAL A 303 14.40 5.11 22.30
C VAL A 303 13.45 6.01 23.10
N ALA A 304 13.33 7.28 22.71
CA ALA A 304 12.42 8.22 23.36
C ALA A 304 10.93 7.85 23.21
N ARG A 305 10.55 7.13 22.14
CA ARG A 305 9.16 6.65 21.93
C ARG A 305 8.81 5.48 22.85
N ASP A 306 9.79 4.73 23.35
CA ASP A 306 9.61 3.67 24.34
C ASP A 306 9.62 4.22 25.78
N TRP A 307 8.87 5.31 26.01
CA TRP A 307 8.83 6.03 27.29
C TRP A 307 8.36 5.15 28.45
N GLU A 308 7.49 4.16 28.20
CA GLU A 308 7.00 3.22 29.21
C GLU A 308 8.16 2.44 29.85
N ALA A 309 9.11 1.96 29.03
CA ALA A 309 10.28 1.25 29.52
C ALA A 309 11.19 2.18 30.34
N MET A 310 11.32 3.44 29.93
CA MET A 310 12.08 4.46 30.68
C MET A 310 11.41 4.75 32.03
N ALA A 311 10.09 4.88 32.07
CA ALA A 311 9.32 5.12 33.28
C ALA A 311 9.43 3.94 34.26
N VAL A 312 9.25 2.70 33.77
CA VAL A 312 9.43 1.49 34.58
C VAL A 312 10.85 1.41 35.14
N GLY A 313 11.87 1.66 34.31
CA GLY A 313 13.25 1.67 34.75
C GLY A 313 13.55 2.73 35.82
N PHE A 314 12.99 3.94 35.65
CA PHE A 314 13.13 5.02 36.63
C PHE A 314 12.47 4.67 37.96
N VAL A 315 11.24 4.17 37.95
CA VAL A 315 10.53 3.74 39.16
C VAL A 315 11.30 2.61 39.87
N ALA A 316 11.79 1.63 39.12
CA ALA A 316 12.61 0.54 39.68
C ALA A 316 13.90 1.08 40.33
N ALA A 317 14.57 2.05 39.71
CA ALA A 317 15.77 2.68 40.27
C ALA A 317 15.48 3.45 41.57
N VAL A 318 14.38 4.19 41.63
CA VAL A 318 13.94 4.89 42.86
C VAL A 318 13.63 3.90 43.97
N LEU A 319 12.92 2.81 43.67
CA LEU A 319 12.62 1.77 44.66
C LEU A 319 13.90 1.12 45.20
N MET A 320 14.86 0.79 44.32
CA MET A 320 16.16 0.26 44.71
C MET A 320 16.95 1.24 45.60
N TYR A 321 16.95 2.54 45.26
CA TYR A 321 17.61 3.56 46.06
C TYR A 321 17.01 3.66 47.47
N LEU A 322 15.68 3.67 47.59
CA LEU A 322 14.98 3.72 48.88
C LEU A 322 15.25 2.46 49.72
N LEU A 323 15.29 1.28 49.10
CA LEU A 323 15.61 0.03 49.79
C LEU A 323 17.04 0.02 50.34
N VAL A 324 18.02 0.43 49.53
CA VAL A 324 19.43 0.52 49.97
C VAL A 324 19.61 1.61 51.03
N GLY A 325 18.95 2.75 50.86
CA GLY A 325 18.97 3.85 51.83
C GLY A 325 18.34 3.45 53.17
N GLY A 326 17.19 2.78 53.13
CA GLY A 326 16.51 2.25 54.31
C GLY A 326 17.34 1.19 55.03
N ALA A 327 17.95 0.25 54.30
CA ALA A 327 18.84 -0.76 54.89
C ALA A 327 20.04 -0.14 55.60
N ARG A 328 20.61 0.95 55.06
CA ARG A 328 21.67 1.72 55.72
C ARG A 328 21.18 2.44 56.98
N ALA A 329 19.98 2.99 56.97
CA ALA A 329 19.39 3.64 58.14
C ALA A 329 19.04 2.66 59.26
N LEU A 330 18.73 1.39 58.94
CA LEU A 330 18.50 0.31 59.91
C LEU A 330 19.79 -0.35 60.44
N SER A 331 20.94 -0.06 59.82
CA SER A 331 22.25 -0.61 60.22
C SER A 331 23.10 0.35 61.08
N LEU A 332 22.53 1.51 61.42
CA LEU A 332 23.09 2.54 62.33
C LEU A 332 22.26 2.58 63.61
#